data_AF-A0AAP5C3M6-F1
#
_entry.id   AF-A0AAP5C3M6-F1
#
_cell.length_a   1.000
_cell.length_b   1.000
_cell.length_c   1.000
_cell.angle_alpha   90.00
_cell.angle_beta   90.00
_cell.angle_gamma   90.00
#
_symmetry.space_group_name_H-M   'P 1'
#
loop_
_entity.id
_entity.type
_entity.pdbx_description
1 polymer ?
#
loop_
_entity_poly.entity_id
_entity_poly.type
_entity_poly.pdbx_seq_one_letter_code
_entity_poly.pdbx_strand_id
1 'polypeptide(L)'
;MLKVEIESLRFYSRFDEDAFFSRLSKTSGVVSVEGFLRTINVSVDPSAVDEDGMRELISLFQRYGIDMRQLRELETKEFSTWMRNRSAYWFKSMYPDP
;
A
#
# COMPACT_ATOMS: atom_id res chain seq x y z
N MET A 1 2.36 13.66 6.56
CA MET A 1 1.78 13.09 5.32
C MET A 1 2.88 12.43 4.52
N LEU A 2 2.83 11.11 4.45
CA LEU A 2 3.63 10.31 3.52
C LEU A 2 2.96 10.34 2.14
N LYS A 3 3.77 10.47 1.08
CA LYS A 3 3.28 10.35 -0.30
C LYS A 3 3.74 9.01 -0.85
N VAL A 4 2.77 8.24 -1.35
CA VAL A 4 3.01 7.03 -2.10
C VAL A 4 2.69 7.33 -3.56
N GLU A 5 3.66 7.06 -4.43
CA GLU A 5 3.51 7.23 -5.87
C GLU A 5 3.36 5.87 -6.51
N ILE A 6 2.22 5.67 -7.16
CA ILE A 6 1.89 4.41 -7.82
C ILE A 6 1.90 4.66 -9.32
N GLU A 7 2.86 4.05 -10.00
CA GLU A 7 3.02 4.14 -11.43
C GLU A 7 2.62 2.83 -12.12
N SER A 8 2.23 2.94 -13.40
CA SER A 8 2.09 1.79 -14.29
C SER A 8 1.09 0.71 -13.84
N LEU A 9 0.03 1.09 -13.12
CA LEU A 9 -1.06 0.17 -12.80
C LEU A 9 -1.70 -0.37 -14.08
N ARG A 10 -2.05 -1.66 -14.03
CA ARG A 10 -2.86 -2.32 -15.04
C ARG A 10 -4.08 -2.91 -14.38
N PHE A 11 -5.24 -2.38 -14.73
CA PHE A 11 -6.52 -2.98 -14.40
C PHE A 11 -6.99 -3.87 -15.55
N TYR A 12 -7.51 -5.04 -15.20
CA TYR A 12 -7.99 -6.01 -16.21
C TYR A 12 -9.49 -5.89 -16.50
N SER A 13 -10.22 -5.11 -15.70
CA SER A 13 -11.61 -4.75 -15.94
C SER A 13 -11.96 -3.49 -15.16
N ARG A 14 -13.07 -2.83 -15.53
CA ARG A 14 -13.60 -1.68 -14.79
C ARG A 14 -13.91 -2.02 -13.32
N PHE A 15 -14.46 -3.20 -13.04
CA PHE A 15 -14.77 -3.59 -11.66
C PHE A 15 -13.51 -3.85 -10.82
N ASP A 16 -12.39 -4.21 -11.44
CA ASP A 16 -11.11 -4.37 -10.75
C ASP A 16 -10.52 -3.00 -10.37
N GLU A 17 -10.64 -2.02 -11.26
CA GLU A 17 -10.30 -0.61 -11.01
C GLU A 17 -11.18 0.00 -9.91
N ASP A 18 -12.51 -0.17 -10.02
CA ASP A 18 -13.46 0.31 -9.00
C ASP A 18 -13.17 -0.32 -7.63
N ALA A 19 -12.84 -1.62 -7.60
CA ALA A 19 -12.48 -2.32 -6.37
C ALA A 19 -11.19 -1.77 -5.75
N PHE A 20 -10.17 -1.46 -6.56
CA PHE A 20 -8.93 -0.85 -6.11
C PHE A 20 -9.19 0.47 -5.40
N PHE A 21 -9.83 1.42 -6.09
CA PHE A 21 -10.06 2.75 -5.54
C PHE A 21 -11.03 2.75 -4.35
N SER A 22 -12.07 1.92 -4.39
CA SER A 22 -13.04 1.78 -3.28
C SER A 22 -12.38 1.24 -2.01
N ARG A 23 -11.45 0.29 -2.12
CA ARG A 23 -10.71 -0.23 -0.96
C ARG A 23 -9.67 0.76 -0.47
N LEU A 24 -8.88 1.32 -1.38
CA LEU A 24 -7.82 2.27 -1.05
C LEU A 24 -8.37 3.50 -0.31
N SER A 25 -9.47 4.08 -0.79
CA SER A 25 -10.10 5.25 -0.15
C SER A 25 -10.74 4.97 1.21
N LYS A 26 -11.01 3.71 1.55
CA LYS A 26 -11.54 3.29 2.86
C LYS A 26 -10.46 2.78 3.81
N THR A 27 -9.22 2.70 3.34
CA THR A 27 -8.11 2.17 4.13
C THR A 27 -7.71 3.20 5.20
N SER A 28 -7.55 2.73 6.43
CA SER A 28 -7.18 3.57 7.57
C SER A 28 -5.88 4.35 7.28
N GLY A 29 -5.87 5.64 7.61
CA GLY A 29 -4.76 6.56 7.33
C GLY A 29 -4.64 7.05 5.89
N VAL A 30 -5.39 6.55 4.91
CA VAL A 30 -5.43 7.14 3.56
C VAL A 30 -6.26 8.43 3.60
N VAL A 31 -5.63 9.56 3.28
CA VAL A 31 -6.25 10.89 3.35
C VAL A 31 -6.72 11.37 1.99
N SER A 32 -5.96 11.10 0.93
CA SER A 32 -6.38 11.43 -0.45
C SER A 32 -5.79 10.48 -1.47
N VAL A 33 -6.50 10.33 -2.58
CA VAL A 33 -6.09 9.56 -3.77
C VAL A 33 -6.33 10.44 -4.99
N GLU A 34 -5.26 10.83 -5.67
CA GLU A 34 -5.31 11.76 -6.79
C GLU A 34 -4.62 11.16 -8.02
N GLY A 35 -5.34 11.10 -9.14
CA GLY A 35 -4.77 10.72 -10.43
C GLY A 35 -4.08 11.91 -11.10
N PHE A 36 -2.83 11.74 -11.51
CA PHE A 36 -2.09 12.69 -12.33
C PHE A 36 -1.43 11.97 -13.52
N LEU A 37 -1.94 12.21 -14.73
CA LEU A 37 -1.50 11.53 -15.95
C LEU A 37 -1.57 9.99 -15.83
N ARG A 38 -0.41 9.34 -15.62
CA ARG A 38 -0.26 7.87 -15.49
C ARG A 38 0.15 7.43 -14.08
N THR A 39 0.11 8.37 -13.14
CA THR A 39 0.53 8.18 -11.76
C THR A 39 -0.66 8.41 -10.84
N ILE A 40 -0.79 7.58 -9.81
CA ILE A 40 -1.73 7.79 -8.72
C ILE A 40 -0.91 8.21 -7.51
N ASN A 41 -1.22 9.39 -6.98
CA ASN A 41 -0.64 9.93 -5.77
C ASN A 41 -1.57 9.60 -4.61
N VAL A 42 -1.05 8.89 -3.61
CA VAL A 42 -1.78 8.58 -2.39
C VAL A 42 -1.14 9.32 -1.24
N SER A 43 -1.93 10.14 -0.54
CA SER A 43 -1.49 10.80 0.69
C SER A 43 -1.91 9.95 1.88
N VAL A 44 -0.94 9.51 2.66
CA VAL A 44 -1.16 8.69 3.86
C VAL A 44 -0.74 9.50 5.09
N ASP A 45 -1.56 9.50 6.15
CA ASP A 45 -1.17 9.95 7.47
C ASP A 45 -0.68 8.74 8.29
N PRO A 46 0.65 8.59 8.48
CA PRO A 46 1.20 7.44 9.19
C PRO A 46 0.70 7.30 10.63
N SER A 47 0.25 8.39 11.26
CA SER A 47 -0.25 8.36 12.63
C SER A 47 -1.68 7.83 12.76
N ALA A 48 -2.41 7.78 11.65
CA ALA A 48 -3.78 7.30 11.57
C ALA A 48 -3.90 5.91 10.90
N VAL A 49 -2.78 5.30 10.50
CA VAL A 49 -2.76 3.92 10.00
C VAL A 49 -2.80 2.97 11.19
N ASP A 50 -3.80 2.10 11.24
CA ASP A 50 -3.89 0.98 12.18
C ASP A 50 -3.41 -0.34 11.54
N GLU A 51 -3.40 -1.44 12.31
CA GLU A 51 -2.94 -2.74 11.81
C GLU A 51 -3.75 -3.22 10.60
N ASP A 52 -5.08 -3.10 10.64
CA ASP A 52 -5.95 -3.53 9.54
C ASP A 52 -5.71 -2.70 8.28
N GLY A 53 -5.54 -1.38 8.42
CA GLY A 53 -5.17 -0.48 7.35
C GLY A 53 -3.83 -0.84 6.74
N MET A 54 -2.82 -1.13 7.58
CA MET A 54 -1.52 -1.58 7.10
C MET A 54 -1.60 -2.91 6.34
N ARG A 55 -2.42 -3.86 6.81
CA ARG A 55 -2.67 -5.12 6.09
C ARG A 55 -3.40 -4.92 4.77
N GLU A 56 -4.34 -3.97 4.70
CA GLU A 56 -5.05 -3.65 3.46
C GLU A 56 -4.12 -2.98 2.44
N LEU A 57 -3.23 -2.07 2.87
CA LEU A 57 -2.20 -1.51 2.00
C LEU A 57 -1.29 -2.60 1.43
N ILE A 58 -0.83 -3.55 2.27
CA ILE A 58 -0.03 -4.70 1.82
C ILE A 58 -0.80 -5.54 0.80
N SER A 59 -2.08 -5.82 1.05
CA SER A 59 -2.91 -6.64 0.17
C SER A 59 -3.11 -5.98 -1.20
N LEU A 60 -3.37 -4.67 -1.23
CA LEU A 60 -3.51 -3.88 -2.45
C LEU A 60 -2.18 -3.83 -3.21
N PHE A 61 -1.07 -3.57 -2.52
CA PHE A 61 0.24 -3.50 -3.19
C PHE A 61 0.62 -4.84 -3.82
N GLN A 62 0.33 -5.94 -3.14
CA GLN A 62 0.60 -7.28 -3.68
C GLN A 62 -0.27 -7.57 -4.90
N ARG A 63 -1.57 -7.31 -4.79
CA ARG A 63 -2.56 -7.65 -5.83
C ARG A 63 -2.34 -6.87 -7.12
N TYR A 64 -1.99 -5.59 -7.00
CA TYR A 64 -1.83 -4.70 -8.14
C TYR A 64 -0.37 -4.52 -8.58
N GLY A 65 0.56 -5.26 -7.97
CA GLY A 65 1.98 -5.24 -8.35
C GLY A 65 2.68 -3.92 -8.05
N ILE A 66 2.23 -3.21 -7.02
CA ILE A 66 2.81 -1.94 -6.57
C ILE A 66 4.08 -2.24 -5.77
N ASP A 67 5.07 -1.35 -5.86
CA ASP A 67 6.32 -1.50 -5.13
C ASP A 67 6.12 -1.50 -3.61
N MET A 68 6.19 -2.70 -3.02
CA MET A 68 6.09 -2.96 -1.57
C MET A 68 7.11 -2.20 -0.72
N ARG A 69 8.23 -1.76 -1.30
CA ARG A 69 9.29 -1.07 -0.54
C ARG A 69 8.83 0.28 0.00
N GLN A 70 7.86 0.93 -0.64
CA GLN A 70 7.30 2.20 -0.18
C GLN A 70 6.59 2.06 1.18
N LEU A 71 6.02 0.88 1.47
CA LEU A 71 5.31 0.62 2.72
C LEU A 71 6.23 0.57 3.95
N ARG A 72 7.55 0.48 3.76
CA ARG A 72 8.52 0.53 4.88
C ARG A 72 8.49 1.87 5.61
N GLU A 73 8.09 2.94 4.95
CA GLU A 73 8.00 4.28 5.57
C GLU A 73 6.87 4.37 6.61
N LEU A 74 5.92 3.43 6.56
CA LEU A 74 4.86 3.27 7.55
C LEU A 74 5.23 2.31 8.68
N GLU A 75 6.44 1.71 8.66
CA GLU A 75 6.85 0.74 9.67
C GLU A 75 7.06 1.43 11.03
N THR A 76 6.19 1.09 12.00
CA THR A 76 6.34 1.47 13.40
C THR A 76 6.90 0.31 14.23
N LYS A 77 7.25 0.56 15.49
CA LYS A 77 7.65 -0.52 16.42
C LYS A 77 6.57 -1.60 16.57
N GLU A 78 5.30 -1.19 16.55
CA GLU A 78 4.15 -2.08 16.63
C GLU A 78 4.09 -3.00 15.39
N PHE A 79 4.11 -2.41 14.19
CA PHE A 79 3.99 -3.17 12.96
C PHE A 79 5.22 -4.02 12.64
N SER A 80 6.42 -3.59 13.05
CA SER A 80 7.68 -4.29 12.79
C SER A 80 7.66 -5.75 13.24
N THR A 81 6.94 -6.05 14.34
CA THR A 81 6.82 -7.40 14.91
C THR A 81 6.28 -8.43 13.91
N TRP A 82 5.39 -8.02 13.02
CA TRP A 82 4.77 -8.90 12.02
C TRP A 82 5.12 -8.52 10.58
N MET A 83 5.39 -7.25 10.27
CA MET A 83 5.81 -6.82 8.93
C MET A 83 7.10 -7.52 8.50
N ARG A 84 8.02 -7.75 9.46
CA ARG A 84 9.30 -8.44 9.24
C ARG A 84 9.22 -9.96 9.41
N ASN A 85 8.02 -10.55 9.47
CA ASN A 85 7.88 -12.00 9.48
C ASN A 85 8.38 -12.58 8.14
N ARG A 86 9.52 -13.28 8.18
CA ARG A 86 10.19 -13.86 7.00
C ARG A 86 9.33 -14.89 6.25
N SER A 87 8.34 -15.48 6.90
CA SER A 87 7.42 -16.45 6.30
C SER A 87 6.21 -15.79 5.64
N ALA A 88 6.01 -14.49 5.79
CA ALA A 88 4.88 -13.78 5.20
C ALA A 88 5.08 -13.56 3.69
N TYR A 89 3.98 -13.63 2.92
CA TYR A 89 4.02 -13.53 1.46
C TYR A 89 4.60 -12.18 0.97
N TRP A 90 4.43 -11.11 1.73
CA TRP A 90 4.94 -9.78 1.39
C TRP A 90 6.43 -9.60 1.69
N PHE A 91 7.02 -10.43 2.56
CA PHE A 91 8.33 -10.14 3.14
C PHE A 91 9.43 -9.97 2.09
N LYS A 92 9.50 -10.85 1.09
CA LYS A 92 10.54 -10.79 0.06
C LYS A 92 10.43 -9.56 -0.85
N SER A 93 9.21 -9.17 -1.22
CA SER A 93 8.97 -7.97 -2.03
C SER A 93 9.21 -6.70 -1.22
N MET A 94 8.83 -6.74 0.06
CA MET A 94 8.97 -5.60 0.97
C MET A 94 10.40 -5.45 1.46
N TYR A 95 11.17 -6.51 1.71
CA TYR A 95 12.55 -6.50 2.24
C TYR A 95 13.42 -7.49 1.46
N PRO A 96 13.75 -7.22 0.18
CA PRO A 96 14.64 -8.06 -0.59
C PRO A 96 16.05 -7.99 -0.01
N ASP A 97 16.80 -9.09 -0.18
CA ASP A 97 18.22 -9.13 0.18
C ASP A 97 19.00 -8.08 -0.63
N PRO A 98 20.11 -7.54 -0.07
CA PRO A 98 20.94 -6.52 -0.74
C PRO A 98 21.54 -6.95 -2.08
#